data_AF-A0A2X3VPF4-F1
#
_entry.id   AF-A0A2X3VPF4-F1
#
_cell.length_a   1.000
_cell.length_b   1.000
_cell.length_c   1.000
_cell.angle_alpha   90.00
_cell.angle_beta   90.00
_cell.angle_gamma   90.00
#
_symmetry.space_group_name_H-M   'P 1'
#
loop_
_entity.id
_entity.type
_entity.pdbx_description
1 polymer ?
#
loop_
_entity_poly.entity_id
_entity_poly.type
_entity_poly.pdbx_seq_one_letter_code
_entity_poly.pdbx_strand_id
1 'polypeptide(L)' 'MSQLEKVGENTYCYADYITESEPFIPGVTGLGGAGFKIALGFKLEGDKYYPIQWTSAMNEEFDYSQSKGFCFSLTKEK' A
#
# COMPACT_ATOMS: atom_id res chain seq x y z
N MET A 1 0.25 -8.28 -17.07
CA MET A 1 1.56 -8.41 -16.38
C MET A 1 1.56 -7.35 -15.30
N SER A 2 1.53 -7.73 -14.03
CA SER A 2 1.45 -6.76 -12.93
C SER A 2 2.67 -5.86 -12.96
N GLN A 3 2.47 -4.55 -13.15
CA GLN A 3 3.55 -3.58 -13.23
C GLN A 3 4.00 -3.21 -11.82
N LEU A 4 5.28 -3.44 -11.51
CA LEU A 4 5.89 -3.10 -10.23
C LEU A 4 6.67 -1.79 -10.40
N GLU A 5 6.34 -0.79 -9.61
CA GLU A 5 7.01 0.51 -9.62
C GLU A 5 7.83 0.70 -8.35
N LYS A 6 9.07 1.15 -8.51
CA LYS A 6 9.93 1.48 -7.37
C LYS A 6 9.60 2.89 -6.89
N VAL A 7 9.07 3.02 -5.68
CA VAL A 7 8.59 4.29 -5.12
C VAL A 7 9.50 4.83 -4.01
N GLY A 8 10.51 4.07 -3.58
CA GLY A 8 11.47 4.48 -2.56
C GLY A 8 12.69 3.56 -2.45
N GLU A 9 13.50 3.78 -1.41
CA GLU A 9 14.62 2.90 -1.10
C GLU A 9 14.12 1.56 -0.57
N ASN A 10 14.32 0.50 -1.37
CA ASN A 10 13.83 -0.85 -1.11
C ASN A 10 12.30 -0.98 -0.98
N THR A 11 11.56 0.00 -1.50
CA THR A 11 10.09 0.06 -1.44
C THR A 11 9.49 0.00 -2.84
N TYR A 12 8.54 -0.91 -3.03
CA TYR A 12 7.92 -1.19 -4.31
C TYR A 12 6.39 -1.16 -4.20
N CYS A 13 5.74 -0.62 -5.22
CA CYS A 13 4.29 -0.52 -5.35
C CYS A 13 3.81 -1.38 -6.52
N TYR A 14 2.72 -2.11 -6.32
CA TYR A 14 2.02 -2.82 -7.39
C TYR A 14 1.07 -1.85 -8.09
N ALA A 15 1.49 -1.27 -9.21
CA ALA A 15 0.71 -0.26 -9.95
C ALA A 15 -0.61 -0.82 -10.52
N ASP A 16 -0.64 -2.13 -10.79
CA ASP A 16 -1.82 -2.85 -11.29
C ASP A 16 -2.85 -3.15 -10.18
N TYR A 17 -2.47 -2.98 -8.91
CA TYR A 17 -3.27 -3.29 -7.72
C TYR A 17 -3.67 -2.02 -6.97
N ILE A 18 -4.13 -1.02 -7.72
CA ILE A 18 -4.77 0.16 -7.17
C ILE A 18 -6.28 -0.10 -7.12
N THR A 19 -6.79 -0.33 -5.92
CA THR A 19 -8.22 -0.61 -5.72
C THR A 19 -8.90 0.65 -5.22
N GLU A 20 -9.91 1.10 -5.96
CA GLU A 20 -10.83 2.13 -5.50
C GLU A 20 -11.84 1.46 -4.56
N SER A 21 -12.05 2.04 -3.38
CA SER A 21 -12.91 1.46 -2.35
C SER A 21 -13.71 2.55 -1.64
N GLU A 22 -14.96 2.24 -1.31
CA GLU A 22 -15.79 3.10 -0.47
C GLU A 22 -15.56 2.70 1.00
N PRO A 23 -15.20 3.64 1.90
CA PRO A 23 -14.86 3.28 3.27
C PRO A 23 -16.16 2.96 4.01
N PHE A 24 -16.47 1.67 4.12
CA PHE A 24 -17.61 1.20 4.90
C PHE A 24 -17.51 1.54 6.40
N ILE A 25 -16.30 1.87 6.89
CA ILE A 25 -16.05 2.20 8.29
C ILE A 25 -15.13 3.43 8.38
N PRO A 26 -15.65 4.62 8.72
CA PRO A 26 -14.81 5.77 9.02
C PRO A 26 -13.94 5.44 10.24
N GLY A 27 -12.62 5.39 10.05
CA GLY A 27 -11.65 5.16 11.13
C GLY A 27 -10.62 4.05 10.86
N VAL A 28 -10.89 3.08 9.99
CA VAL A 28 -9.89 2.06 9.62
C VAL A 28 -8.82 2.64 8.69
N THR A 29 -9.24 3.52 7.79
CA THR A 29 -8.39 4.25 6.84
C THR A 29 -8.09 5.68 7.27
N GLY A 30 -8.73 6.18 8.34
CA GLY A 30 -8.70 7.60 8.73
C GLY A 30 -9.44 8.55 7.79
N LEU A 31 -9.96 8.05 6.66
CA LEU A 31 -10.71 8.80 5.67
C LEU A 31 -12.20 8.59 5.92
N GLY A 32 -12.87 9.62 6.44
CA GLY A 32 -14.30 9.60 6.68
C GLY A 32 -15.09 9.75 5.37
N GLY A 33 -15.87 8.73 4.99
CA GLY A 33 -17.06 8.87 4.15
C GLY A 33 -16.89 9.25 2.67
N ALA A 34 -15.68 9.44 2.15
CA ALA A 34 -15.43 9.71 0.74
C ALA A 34 -14.55 8.61 0.13
N GLY A 35 -14.85 8.22 -1.11
CA GLY A 35 -14.10 7.22 -1.86
C GLY A 35 -12.59 7.39 -1.70
N PHE A 36 -11.91 6.29 -1.37
CA PHE A 36 -10.48 6.25 -1.19
C PHE A 36 -9.89 5.22 -2.15
N LYS A 37 -8.63 5.42 -2.49
CA LYS A 37 -7.87 4.46 -3.26
C LYS A 37 -6.80 3.85 -2.37
N ILE A 38 -6.57 2.57 -2.59
CA ILE A 38 -5.54 1.79 -1.89
C ILE A 38 -4.52 1.37 -2.93
N ALA A 39 -3.25 1.63 -2.65
CA ALA A 39 -2.14 1.01 -3.36
C ALA A 39 -1.49 -0.02 -2.43
N LEU A 40 -1.20 -1.20 -2.96
CA LEU A 40 -0.47 -2.24 -2.24
C LEU A 40 0.98 -2.27 -2.69
N GLY A 41 1.86 -2.62 -1.76
CA GLY A 41 3.27 -2.76 -2.05
C GLY A 41 3.99 -3.62 -1.04
N PHE A 42 5.30 -3.62 -1.13
CA PHE A 42 6.17 -4.24 -0.15
C PHE A 42 7.44 -3.44 0.03
N LYS A 43 7.99 -3.51 1.24
CA LYS A 43 9.33 -3.06 1.59
C LYS A 43 10.23 -4.27 1.79
N LEU A 44 11.43 -4.21 1.23
CA LEU A 44 12.48 -5.19 1.48
C LEU A 44 13.39 -4.68 2.59
N GLU A 45 13.51 -5.44 3.67
CA GLU A 45 14.57 -5.22 4.65
C GLU A 45 15.31 -6.53 4.89
N GLY A 46 16.52 -6.62 4.33
CA GLY A 46 17.30 -7.85 4.28
C GLY A 46 16.59 -8.94 3.47
N ASP A 47 16.40 -10.11 4.09
CA ASP A 47 15.71 -11.27 3.49
C ASP A 47 14.19 -11.30 3.75
N LYS A 48 13.64 -10.22 4.33
CA LYS A 48 12.23 -10.15 4.72
C LYS A 48 11.46 -9.19 3.83
N TYR A 49 10.28 -9.64 3.45
CA TYR A 49 9.30 -8.87 2.69
C TYR A 49 8.25 -8.36 3.67
N TYR A 50 8.18 -7.06 3.82
CA TYR A 50 7.19 -6.38 4.65
C TYR A 50 6.09 -5.86 3.74
N PRO A 51 4.93 -6.54 3.66
CA PRO A 51 3.79 -5.99 2.93
C PRO A 51 3.37 -4.66 3.54
N ILE A 52 3.14 -3.67 2.68
CA ILE A 52 2.71 -2.32 3.04
C ILE A 52 1.53 -1.91 2.17
N GLN A 53 0.77 -0.94 2.65
CA GLN A 53 -0.31 -0.30 1.90
C GLN A 53 -0.19 1.21 2.02
N TRP A 54 -0.68 1.90 0.99
CA TRP A 54 -0.92 3.34 1.00
C TRP A 54 -2.40 3.58 0.77
N THR A 55 -2.93 4.55 1.49
CA THR A 55 -4.32 4.99 1.36
C THR A 55 -4.31 6.47 1.05
N SER A 56 -5.01 6.88 0.00
CA SER A 56 -5.19 8.28 -0.33
C SER A 56 -6.64 8.54 -0.74
N ALA A 57 -7.09 9.79 -0.68
CA ALA A 57 -8.38 10.15 -1.24
C ALA A 57 -8.37 9.91 -2.76
N MET A 58 -9.54 9.64 -3.35
CA MET A 58 -9.66 9.36 -4.79
C MET A 58 -9.07 10.50 -5.67
N ASN A 59 -9.20 11.75 -5.19
CA ASN A 59 -8.75 12.95 -5.89
C ASN A 59 -7.29 13.37 -5.58
N GLU A 60 -6.61 12.68 -4.66
CA GLU A 60 -5.24 13.03 -4.23
C GLU A 60 -4.22 12.02 -4.75
N GLU A 61 -2.97 12.43 -4.94
CA GLU A 61 -1.90 11.47 -5.26
C GLU A 61 -1.56 10.59 -4.05
N PHE A 62 -0.93 9.44 -4.29
CA PHE A 62 -0.47 8.60 -3.18
C PHE A 62 0.76 9.24 -2.53
N ASP A 63 0.68 9.50 -1.23
CA ASP A 63 1.87 9.83 -0.45
C ASP A 63 2.63 8.54 -0.13
N TYR A 64 3.61 8.20 -0.99
CA TYR A 64 4.38 6.97 -0.83
C TYR A 64 5.30 6.99 0.41
N SER A 65 5.47 8.14 1.08
CA SER A 65 6.24 8.25 2.32
C SER A 65 5.44 7.78 3.55
N GLN A 66 4.11 7.88 3.51
CA GLN A 66 3.21 7.45 4.58
C GLN A 66 2.65 6.04 4.31
N SER A 67 3.52 5.03 4.30
CA SER A 67 3.11 3.63 4.16
C SER A 67 2.66 3.02 5.48
N LYS A 68 1.56 2.25 5.49
CA LYS A 68 1.14 1.44 6.63
C LYS A 68 1.53 -0.02 6.41
N GLY A 69 2.37 -0.57 7.28
CA GLY A 69 2.72 -1.98 7.25
C GLY A 69 1.55 -2.86 7.68
N PHE A 70 1.38 -4.01 7.04
CA PHE A 70 0.63 -5.08 7.66
C PHE A 70 1.51 -5.67 8.75
N CYS A 71 1.01 -5.88 9.97
CA CYS A 71 1.79 -6.32 11.15
C CYS A 71 2.39 -7.76 11.04
N PHE A 72 2.69 -8.24 9.84
CA PHE A 72 3.37 -9.50 9.56
C PHE A 72 4.41 -9.29 8.46
N SER A 73 5.44 -10.14 8.45
CA SER A 73 6.48 -10.16 7.42
C SER A 73 6.51 -11.52 6.76
N LEU A 74 6.67 -11.56 5.44
CA LEU A 74 6.86 -12.79 4.68
C LEU A 74 8.35 -13.06 4.55
N THR A 75 8.74 -14.31 4.78
CA THR A 75 10.07 -14.81 4.45
C THR A 75 9.95 -15.63 3.18
N LYS A 76 11.00 -15.63 2.36
CA LYS A 76 11.03 -16.50 1.19
C LYS A 76 10.98 -17.94 1.68
N GLU A 77 9.93 -18.68 1.30
CA GLU A 77 9.89 -20.12 1.56
C GLU A 77 11.06 -20.77 0.81
N LYS A 78 11.76 -21.67 1.50
CA LYS A 78 13.07 -22.20 1.10
C LYS A 78 12.94 -23.37 0.13
#